data_AF-A0A0F9EAX3-F1
#
_entry.id   AF-A0A0F9EAX3-F1
#
_cell.length_a   1.000
_cell.length_b   1.000
_cell.length_c   1.000
_cell.angle_alpha   90.00
_cell.angle_beta   90.00
_cell.angle_gamma   90.00
#
_symmetry.space_group_name_H-M   'P 1'
#
loop_
_entity.id
_entity.type
_entity.pdbx_description
1 polymer ?
#
loop_
_entity_poly.entity_id
_entity_poly.type
_entity_poly.pdbx_seq_one_letter_code
_entity_poly.pdbx_strand_id
1 'polypeptide(L)'
;AKLLRDLLPDSNEARLSHCELIFQAYGDKQIDRTILEAVLKMLSGIENEGPVESALLLYRARAMRLLGQPKAARAICQDAMRKKKDRPAGLLRAIRLERALCFRDLGRQEGLKPAQQKSALDMARVQLNHLYGETPEDQEVLAALETI
;
A
#
# COMPACT_ATOMS: atom_id res chain seq x y z
N ALA A 1 11.08 15.26 -12.42
CA ALA A 1 9.87 15.31 -11.56
C ALA A 1 9.16 16.67 -11.54
N LYS A 2 9.86 17.82 -11.48
CA LYS A 2 9.21 19.15 -11.43
C LYS A 2 8.45 19.50 -12.73
N LEU A 3 9.10 19.33 -13.89
CA LEU A 3 8.50 19.55 -15.21
C LEU A 3 7.22 18.73 -15.47
N LEU A 4 7.13 17.50 -14.95
CA LEU A 4 5.93 16.67 -15.13
C LEU A 4 4.73 17.16 -14.31
N ARG A 5 4.96 17.78 -13.14
CA ARG A 5 3.88 18.34 -12.31
C ARG A 5 3.22 19.55 -12.95
N ASP A 6 3.97 20.36 -13.68
CA ASP A 6 3.47 21.58 -14.31
C ASP A 6 2.76 21.30 -15.64
N LEU A 7 2.95 20.10 -16.22
CA LEU A 7 2.42 19.70 -17.53
C LEU A 7 1.23 18.72 -17.44
N LEU A 8 1.06 18.03 -16.31
CA LEU A 8 -0.03 17.08 -16.14
C LEU A 8 -1.29 17.81 -15.66
N PRO A 9 -2.47 17.55 -16.26
CA PRO A 9 -3.74 18.05 -15.74
C PRO A 9 -3.91 17.60 -14.28
N ASP A 10 -4.59 18.42 -13.46
CA ASP A 10 -4.89 18.08 -12.07
C ASP A 10 -5.99 17.00 -12.00
N SER A 11 -5.70 15.83 -12.53
CA SER A 11 -6.57 14.67 -12.64
C SER A 11 -6.04 13.52 -11.80
N ASN A 12 -6.92 12.63 -11.36
CA ASN A 12 -6.54 11.48 -10.57
C ASN A 12 -5.72 10.47 -11.37
N GLU A 13 -5.90 10.39 -12.69
CA GLU A 13 -5.12 9.58 -13.60
C GLU A 13 -3.67 10.07 -13.68
N ALA A 14 -3.46 11.38 -13.80
CA ALA A 14 -2.14 11.98 -13.78
C ALA A 14 -1.41 11.73 -12.44
N ARG A 15 -2.12 11.89 -11.32
CA ARG A 15 -1.59 11.57 -9.99
C ARG A 15 -1.23 10.09 -9.87
N LEU A 16 -2.04 9.19 -10.46
CA LEU A 16 -1.80 7.75 -10.44
C LEU A 16 -0.54 7.40 -11.23
N SER A 17 -0.42 7.87 -12.46
CA SER A 17 0.79 7.66 -13.27
C SER A 17 2.03 8.23 -12.59
N HIS A 18 1.93 9.35 -11.88
CA HIS A 18 3.04 9.90 -11.12
C HIS A 18 3.45 9.00 -9.96
N CYS A 19 2.49 8.44 -9.20
CA CYS A 19 2.78 7.46 -8.15
C CYS A 19 3.45 6.21 -8.73
N GLU A 20 2.91 5.64 -9.81
CA GLU A 20 3.48 4.47 -10.48
C GLU A 20 4.95 4.70 -10.86
N LEU A 21 5.25 5.85 -11.49
CA LEU A 21 6.62 6.20 -11.86
C LEU A 21 7.55 6.38 -10.65
N ILE A 22 7.08 6.99 -9.56
CA ILE A 22 7.87 7.13 -8.33
C ILE A 22 8.21 5.75 -7.75
N PHE A 23 7.20 4.89 -7.55
CA PHE A 23 7.42 3.59 -6.94
C PHE A 23 8.20 2.63 -7.85
N GLN A 24 8.06 2.74 -9.16
CA GLN A 24 8.86 2.00 -10.13
C GLN A 24 10.33 2.45 -10.15
N ALA A 25 10.59 3.76 -10.08
CA ALA A 25 11.95 4.30 -10.20
C ALA A 25 12.84 4.03 -8.97
N TYR A 26 12.27 4.09 -7.76
CA TYR A 26 13.05 3.94 -6.53
C TYR A 26 12.90 2.55 -5.89
N GLY A 27 11.75 1.89 -6.08
CA GLY A 27 11.40 0.68 -5.32
C GLY A 27 11.19 0.96 -3.82
N ASP A 28 10.38 0.13 -3.15
CA ASP A 28 9.93 0.38 -1.76
C ASP A 28 11.06 0.67 -0.75
N LYS A 29 12.25 0.08 -0.92
CA LYS A 29 13.36 0.20 0.05
C LYS A 29 14.26 1.43 -0.16
N GLN A 30 14.14 2.14 -1.28
CA GLN A 30 15.04 3.25 -1.61
C GLN A 30 14.30 4.60 -1.77
N ILE A 31 12.99 4.63 -1.55
CA ILE A 31 12.23 5.88 -1.57
C ILE A 31 12.55 6.68 -0.31
N ASP A 32 13.12 7.87 -0.48
CA ASP A 32 13.39 8.75 0.64
C ASP A 32 12.09 9.28 1.30
N ARG A 33 12.24 9.73 2.54
CA ARG A 33 11.13 10.26 3.34
C ARG A 33 10.42 11.45 2.67
N THR A 34 11.17 12.35 2.04
CA THR A 34 10.64 13.58 1.44
C THR A 34 9.75 13.29 0.24
N ILE A 35 10.11 12.29 -0.58
CA ILE A 35 9.29 11.82 -1.69
C ILE A 35 8.00 11.20 -1.17
N LEU A 36 8.07 10.36 -0.13
CA LEU A 36 6.88 9.75 0.48
C LEU A 36 5.92 10.81 1.06
N GLU A 37 6.45 11.82 1.74
CA GLU A 37 5.65 12.94 2.25
C GLU A 37 5.01 13.76 1.11
N ALA A 38 5.72 13.95 -0.01
CA ALA A 38 5.19 14.60 -1.20
C ALA A 38 4.05 13.79 -1.84
N VAL A 39 4.17 12.46 -1.90
CA VAL A 39 3.10 11.56 -2.33
C VAL A 39 1.88 11.73 -1.42
N LEU A 40 2.05 11.70 -0.10
CA LEU A 40 0.92 11.88 0.83
C LEU A 40 0.20 13.21 0.64
N LYS A 41 0.95 14.30 0.42
CA LYS A 41 0.37 15.61 0.13
C LYS A 41 -0.43 15.61 -1.17
N MET A 42 0.13 15.02 -2.23
CA MET A 42 -0.52 14.90 -3.54
C MET A 42 -1.83 14.09 -3.49
N LEU A 43 -1.89 13.09 -2.59
CA LEU A 43 -3.04 12.20 -2.44
C LEU A 43 -3.99 12.58 -1.29
N SER A 44 -3.85 13.81 -0.78
CA SER A 44 -4.74 14.32 0.25
C SER A 44 -6.17 14.48 -0.30
N GLY A 45 -7.18 14.18 0.52
CA GLY A 45 -8.59 14.31 0.15
C GLY A 45 -9.14 13.24 -0.82
N ILE A 46 -8.34 12.28 -1.29
CA ILE A 46 -8.85 11.20 -2.14
C ILE A 46 -9.81 10.30 -1.36
N GLU A 47 -11.00 10.10 -1.91
CA GLU A 47 -12.03 9.18 -1.42
C GLU A 47 -12.23 8.02 -2.39
N ASN A 48 -12.73 6.88 -1.90
CA ASN A 48 -12.96 5.69 -2.72
C ASN A 48 -14.20 5.84 -3.62
N GLU A 49 -14.06 6.56 -4.72
CA GLU A 49 -15.13 6.81 -5.69
C GLU A 49 -15.03 5.85 -6.87
N GLY A 50 -13.87 5.76 -7.51
CA GLY A 50 -13.58 4.96 -8.70
C GLY A 50 -12.35 4.05 -8.57
N PRO A 51 -12.04 3.28 -9.63
CA PRO A 51 -10.91 2.36 -9.63
C PRO A 51 -9.58 3.13 -9.56
N VAL A 52 -9.53 4.31 -10.17
CA VAL A 52 -8.37 5.22 -10.11
C VAL A 52 -8.13 5.66 -8.66
N GLU A 53 -9.16 6.15 -7.97
CA GLU A 53 -9.06 6.57 -6.58
C GLU A 53 -8.69 5.41 -5.64
N SER A 54 -9.18 4.21 -5.93
CA SER A 54 -8.79 3.00 -5.18
C SER A 54 -7.29 2.68 -5.34
N ALA A 55 -6.75 2.86 -6.56
CA ALA A 55 -5.31 2.73 -6.81
C ALA A 55 -4.50 3.85 -6.15
N LEU A 56 -5.01 5.09 -6.13
CA LEU A 56 -4.38 6.18 -5.37
C LEU A 56 -4.36 5.87 -3.87
N LEU A 57 -5.45 5.33 -3.30
CA LEU A 57 -5.48 4.92 -1.90
C LEU A 57 -4.49 3.79 -1.60
N LEU A 58 -4.27 2.86 -2.53
CA LEU A 58 -3.21 1.85 -2.42
C LEU A 58 -1.83 2.52 -2.26
N TYR A 59 -1.48 3.46 -3.15
CA TYR A 59 -0.19 4.17 -3.06
C TYR A 59 -0.08 5.05 -1.81
N ARG A 60 -1.18 5.67 -1.36
CA ARG A 60 -1.22 6.41 -0.11
C ARG A 60 -0.98 5.50 1.10
N ALA A 61 -1.58 4.31 1.12
CA ALA A 61 -1.34 3.31 2.17
C ALA A 61 0.12 2.84 2.15
N ARG A 62 0.66 2.54 0.97
CA ARG A 62 2.05 2.15 0.81
C ARG A 62 3.02 3.22 1.32
N ALA A 63 2.80 4.47 0.96
CA ALA A 63 3.61 5.58 1.45
C ALA A 63 3.53 5.73 2.98
N MET A 64 2.33 5.63 3.57
CA MET A 64 2.17 5.63 5.03
C MET A 64 2.90 4.47 5.70
N ARG A 65 2.87 3.26 5.12
CA ARG A 65 3.56 2.09 5.65
C ARG A 65 5.08 2.29 5.63
N LEU A 66 5.62 2.74 4.50
CA LEU A 66 7.06 3.01 4.35
C LEU A 66 7.55 4.15 5.26
N LEU A 67 6.68 5.09 5.63
CA LEU A 67 6.93 6.10 6.65
C LEU A 67 6.85 5.58 8.10
N GLY A 68 6.68 4.27 8.30
CA GLY A 68 6.61 3.64 9.62
C GLY A 68 5.25 3.80 10.31
N GLN A 69 4.18 4.07 9.56
CA GLN A 69 2.82 4.22 10.08
C GLN A 69 1.87 3.09 9.63
N PRO A 70 2.19 1.82 9.89
CA PRO A 70 1.44 0.66 9.38
C PRO A 70 -0.01 0.61 9.86
N LYS A 71 -0.31 1.11 11.07
CA LYS A 71 -1.69 1.19 11.58
C LYS A 71 -2.57 2.12 10.74
N ALA A 72 -2.04 3.27 10.34
CA ALA A 72 -2.75 4.23 9.51
C ALA A 72 -2.86 3.74 8.07
N ALA A 73 -1.79 3.17 7.52
CA ALA A 73 -1.80 2.50 6.22
C ALA A 73 -2.89 1.41 6.13
N ARG A 74 -3.00 0.58 7.18
CA ARG A 74 -4.05 -0.45 7.27
C ARG A 74 -5.46 0.14 7.18
N ALA A 75 -5.72 1.26 7.83
CA ALA A 75 -7.03 1.92 7.79
C ALA A 75 -7.35 2.39 6.36
N ILE A 76 -6.37 2.95 5.66
CA ILE A 76 -6.52 3.34 4.24
C ILE A 76 -6.82 2.12 3.37
N CYS A 77 -6.13 0.99 3.57
CA CYS A 77 -6.45 -0.25 2.85
C CYS A 77 -7.89 -0.73 3.13
N GLN A 78 -8.37 -0.59 4.37
CA GLN A 78 -9.76 -0.93 4.71
C GLN A 78 -10.75 -0.05 3.94
N ASP A 79 -10.47 1.25 3.83
CA ASP A 79 -11.31 2.20 3.10
C ASP A 79 -11.29 1.95 1.59
N ALA A 80 -10.12 1.64 1.02
CA ALA A 80 -9.97 1.24 -0.38
C ALA A 80 -10.75 -0.03 -0.73
N MET A 81 -10.99 -0.92 0.25
CA MET A 81 -11.77 -2.16 0.06
C MET A 81 -13.28 -2.02 0.32
N ARG A 82 -13.79 -0.85 0.74
CA ARG A 82 -15.23 -0.66 1.01
C ARG A 82 -16.09 -0.80 -0.25
N LYS A 83 -15.60 -0.32 -1.40
CA LYS A 83 -16.26 -0.47 -2.71
C LYS A 83 -15.43 -1.41 -3.59
N LYS A 84 -15.99 -2.60 -3.87
CA LYS A 84 -15.31 -3.64 -4.67
C LYS A 84 -15.90 -3.81 -6.06
N LYS A 85 -17.15 -3.36 -6.27
CA LYS A 85 -17.84 -3.47 -7.55
C LYS A 85 -17.03 -2.72 -8.62
N ASP A 86 -16.87 -3.34 -9.78
CA ASP A 86 -16.18 -2.76 -10.95
C ASP A 86 -14.69 -2.44 -10.71
N ARG A 87 -14.07 -3.01 -9.66
CA ARG A 87 -12.63 -2.89 -9.41
C ARG A 87 -11.87 -4.06 -10.05
N PRO A 88 -10.75 -3.79 -10.73
CA PRO A 88 -9.90 -4.85 -11.27
C PRO A 88 -9.46 -5.83 -10.17
N ALA A 89 -9.49 -7.13 -10.44
CA ALA A 89 -9.10 -8.15 -9.48
C ALA A 89 -7.64 -7.97 -9.00
N GLY A 90 -6.75 -7.60 -9.93
CA GLY A 90 -5.35 -7.28 -9.61
C GLY A 90 -5.21 -6.11 -8.63
N LEU A 91 -6.05 -5.07 -8.75
CA LEU A 91 -6.04 -3.93 -7.82
C LEU A 91 -6.51 -4.35 -6.42
N LEU A 92 -7.61 -5.11 -6.33
CA LEU A 92 -8.09 -5.64 -5.06
C LEU A 92 -7.06 -6.56 -4.40
N ARG A 93 -6.33 -7.35 -5.20
CA ARG A 93 -5.24 -8.20 -4.74
C ARG A 93 -4.07 -7.36 -4.20
N ALA A 94 -3.64 -6.34 -4.92
CA ALA A 94 -2.59 -5.43 -4.48
C ALA A 94 -2.94 -4.73 -3.15
N ILE A 95 -4.19 -4.28 -2.97
CA ILE A 95 -4.65 -3.69 -1.70
C ILE A 95 -4.63 -4.71 -0.55
N ARG A 96 -4.99 -5.97 -0.82
CA ARG A 96 -4.91 -7.06 0.17
C ARG A 96 -3.47 -7.37 0.56
N LEU A 97 -2.55 -7.41 -0.41
CA LEU A 97 -1.13 -7.57 -0.16
C LEU A 97 -0.59 -6.43 0.70
N GLU A 98 -0.85 -5.18 0.31
CA GLU A 98 -0.43 -4.00 1.07
C GLU A 98 -0.96 -4.04 2.52
N ARG A 99 -2.22 -4.47 2.72
CA ARG A 99 -2.78 -4.65 4.07
C ARG A 99 -2.05 -5.73 4.86
N ALA A 100 -1.66 -6.84 4.24
CA ALA A 100 -0.89 -7.89 4.90
C ALA A 100 0.50 -7.39 5.32
N LEU A 101 1.16 -6.60 4.47
CA LEU A 101 2.42 -5.94 4.79
C LEU A 101 2.26 -4.94 5.96
N CYS A 102 1.13 -4.22 6.03
CA CYS A 102 0.82 -3.37 7.18
C CYS A 102 0.75 -4.16 8.49
N PHE A 103 0.14 -5.35 8.49
CA PHE A 103 0.10 -6.21 9.67
C PHE A 103 1.48 -6.72 10.06
N ARG A 104 2.31 -7.12 9.08
CA ARG A 104 3.71 -7.51 9.33
C ARG A 104 4.49 -6.39 9.99
N ASP A 105 4.46 -5.20 9.39
CA ASP A 105 5.27 -4.07 9.84
C ASP A 105 4.76 -3.56 11.21
N LEU A 106 3.45 -3.64 11.47
CA LEU A 106 2.87 -3.40 12.79
C LEU A 106 3.39 -4.40 13.83
N GLY A 107 3.43 -5.69 13.48
CA GLY A 107 3.92 -6.75 14.37
C GLY A 107 5.39 -6.64 14.76
N ARG A 108 6.16 -5.84 14.02
CA ARG A 108 7.59 -5.59 14.25
C ARG A 108 7.87 -4.29 15.00
N GLN A 109 6.85 -3.52 15.33
CA GLN A 109 7.03 -2.28 16.10
C GLN A 109 7.43 -2.59 17.54
N GLU A 110 8.60 -2.11 17.96
CA GLU A 110 9.16 -2.34 19.31
C GLU A 110 8.26 -1.83 20.44
N GLY A 111 7.44 -0.80 20.19
CA GLY A 111 6.52 -0.22 21.17
C GLY A 111 5.22 -0.99 21.42
N LEU A 112 4.95 -2.08 20.69
CA LEU A 112 3.76 -2.92 20.91
C LEU A 112 4.02 -3.99 21.97
N LYS A 113 2.98 -4.36 22.73
CA LYS A 113 3.07 -5.49 23.67
C LYS A 113 3.33 -6.79 22.88
N PRO A 114 4.08 -7.77 23.41
CA PRO A 114 4.40 -9.02 22.71
C PRO A 114 3.17 -9.76 22.16
N ALA A 115 2.06 -9.78 22.91
CA ALA A 115 0.81 -10.38 22.45
C ALA A 115 0.21 -9.67 21.23
N GLN A 116 0.34 -8.33 21.15
CA GLN A 116 -0.13 -7.53 20.03
C GLN A 116 0.77 -7.73 18.80
N GLN A 117 2.08 -7.81 19.01
CA GLN A 117 3.05 -8.13 17.97
C GLN A 117 2.74 -9.47 17.32
N LYS A 118 2.61 -10.52 18.15
CA LYS A 118 2.26 -11.86 17.69
C LYS A 118 0.95 -11.88 16.92
N SER A 119 -0.11 -11.28 17.47
CA SER A 119 -1.41 -11.22 16.79
C SER A 119 -1.34 -10.52 15.44
N ALA A 120 -0.55 -9.45 15.30
CA ALA A 120 -0.37 -8.76 14.03
C ALA A 120 0.40 -9.64 13.01
N LEU A 121 1.45 -10.34 13.43
CA LEU A 121 2.21 -11.26 12.58
C LEU A 121 1.36 -12.46 12.14
N ASP A 122 0.56 -13.05 13.03
CA ASP A 122 -0.37 -14.13 12.70
C ASP A 122 -1.38 -13.67 11.64
N MET A 123 -1.94 -12.47 11.80
CA MET A 123 -2.85 -11.87 10.81
C MET A 123 -2.19 -11.57 9.47
N ALA A 124 -0.90 -11.21 9.47
CA ALA A 124 -0.12 -11.04 8.24
C ALA A 124 0.06 -12.38 7.53
N ARG A 125 0.48 -13.42 8.26
CA ARG A 125 0.70 -14.77 7.71
C ARG A 125 -0.57 -15.37 7.14
N VAL A 126 -1.71 -15.27 7.83
CA VAL A 126 -3.01 -15.74 7.31
C VAL A 126 -3.35 -15.08 5.98
N GLN A 127 -3.21 -13.76 5.89
CA GLN A 127 -3.55 -13.03 4.66
C GLN A 127 -2.61 -13.35 3.50
N LEU A 128 -1.30 -13.46 3.78
CA LEU A 128 -0.33 -13.82 2.77
C LEU A 128 -0.54 -15.26 2.28
N ASN A 129 -0.87 -16.20 3.16
CA ASN A 129 -1.21 -17.58 2.76
C ASN A 129 -2.45 -17.62 1.84
N HIS A 130 -3.46 -16.78 2.09
CA HIS A 130 -4.59 -16.66 1.16
C HIS A 130 -4.15 -16.13 -0.22
N LEU A 131 -3.30 -15.10 -0.26
CA LEU A 131 -2.77 -14.55 -1.52
C LEU A 131 -1.86 -15.53 -2.26
N TYR A 132 -1.08 -16.32 -1.51
CA TYR A 132 -0.24 -17.37 -2.03
C TYR A 132 -1.09 -18.47 -2.68
N GLY A 133 -2.17 -18.90 -2.02
CA GLY A 133 -3.10 -19.88 -2.59
C GLY A 133 -3.79 -19.42 -3.89
N GLU A 134 -3.94 -18.11 -4.10
CA GLU A 134 -4.48 -17.55 -5.35
C GLU A 134 -3.46 -17.55 -6.50
N THR A 135 -2.18 -17.35 -6.18
CA THR A 135 -1.09 -17.10 -7.14
C THR A 135 0.25 -17.50 -6.50
N PRO A 136 0.60 -18.80 -6.48
CA PRO A 136 1.79 -19.30 -5.78
C PRO A 136 3.12 -18.76 -6.34
N GLU A 137 3.13 -18.35 -7.60
CA GLU A 137 4.29 -17.82 -8.31
C GLU A 137 4.60 -16.35 -8.03
N ASP A 138 3.76 -15.65 -7.25
CA ASP A 138 4.00 -14.25 -6.91
C ASP A 138 5.19 -14.10 -5.95
N GLN A 139 6.31 -13.61 -6.51
CA GLN A 139 7.55 -13.37 -5.78
C GLN A 139 7.41 -12.35 -4.64
N GLU A 140 6.53 -11.36 -4.75
CA GLU A 140 6.30 -10.37 -3.69
C GLU A 140 5.63 -11.01 -2.48
N VAL A 141 4.66 -11.91 -2.72
CA VAL A 141 3.99 -12.68 -1.65
C VAL A 141 4.96 -13.66 -0.99
N LEU A 142 5.76 -14.39 -1.79
CA LEU A 142 6.78 -15.31 -1.30
C LEU A 142 7.80 -14.59 -0.42
N ALA A 143 8.38 -13.50 -0.92
CA ALA A 143 9.34 -12.70 -0.17
C ALA A 143 8.72 -12.12 1.12
N ALA A 144 7.43 -11.78 1.11
CA ALA A 144 6.74 -11.32 2.31
C ALA A 144 6.59 -12.44 3.35
N LEU A 145 6.23 -13.67 2.93
CA LEU A 145 6.10 -14.83 3.82
C LEU A 145 7.41 -15.21 4.49
N GLU A 146 8.53 -15.15 3.78
CA GLU A 146 9.87 -15.43 4.33
C GLU A 146 10.29 -14.45 5.44
N THR A 147 9.62 -13.30 5.51
CA THR A 147 9.93 -12.25 6.50
C THR A 147 9.06 -12.31 7.76
N ILE A 148 8.10 -13.22 7.87
CA ILE A 148 7.19 -13.34 9.03
C ILE A 148 7.36 -14.68 9.69
#